data_AF-A0A1C0VX74-F1
#
_entry.id   AF-A0A1C0VX74-F1
#
_cell.length_a   1.000
_cell.length_b   1.000
_cell.length_c   1.000
_cell.angle_alpha   90.00
_cell.angle_beta   90.00
_cell.angle_gamma   90.00
#
_symmetry.space_group_name_H-M   'P 1'
#
loop_
_entity.id
_entity.type
_entity.pdbx_description
1 polymer ?
#
loop_
_entity_poly.entity_id
_entity_poly.type
_entity_poly.pdbx_seq_one_letter_code
_entity_poly.pdbx_strand_id
1 'polypeptide(L)'
;MPKYFKDAEPKAIRQYAEIIALTDDVSKIANYLEISSEIIYKVKEHIFINEHELDIPNYEANTISHFKGNFTPDWEIADLWLKATDRSLPPRELTKFKRLIAHEYIEQALMADGLPYRSPQAWRNHPIRGFGNSPTSEHYGAHDMAPHAENPNPFSHWDRIGKSAEGLTLADDISNLDELLEAIRERIGL
;
A
#
# COMPACT_ATOMS: atom_id res chain seq x y z
N MET A 1 8.92 -4.48 19.67
CA MET A 1 7.58 -3.89 19.52
C MET A 1 7.61 -3.00 18.31
N PRO A 2 6.56 -3.02 17.46
CA PRO A 2 6.46 -2.10 16.32
C PRO A 2 6.64 -0.65 16.74
N LYS A 3 7.23 0.15 15.85
CA LYS A 3 7.55 1.55 16.10
C LYS A 3 6.76 2.41 15.12
N TYR A 4 5.71 3.07 15.61
CA TYR A 4 4.82 3.89 14.79
C TYR A 4 5.17 5.38 14.88
N PHE A 5 4.95 6.11 13.78
CA PHE A 5 5.28 7.53 13.70
C PHE A 5 4.19 8.45 14.31
N LYS A 6 2.96 7.95 14.40
CA LYS A 6 1.81 8.63 15.02
C LYS A 6 1.13 7.71 16.00
N ASP A 7 0.40 8.31 16.93
CA ASP A 7 -0.53 7.58 17.79
C ASP A 7 -1.59 6.91 16.90
N ALA A 8 -1.66 5.59 16.99
CA ALA A 8 -2.75 4.81 16.41
C ALA A 8 -3.78 4.49 17.50
N GLU A 9 -5.02 4.25 17.07
CA GLU A 9 -6.05 3.82 18.00
C GLU A 9 -5.61 2.53 18.71
N PRO A 10 -5.80 2.41 20.05
CA PRO A 10 -5.43 1.21 20.78
C PRO A 10 -6.05 -0.08 20.21
N LYS A 11 -7.22 0.03 19.58
CA LYS A 11 -7.87 -1.09 18.88
C LYS A 11 -7.03 -1.57 17.69
N ALA A 12 -6.63 -0.66 16.79
CA ALA A 12 -5.83 -0.98 15.62
C ALA A 12 -4.49 -1.61 16.00
N ILE A 13 -3.81 -1.07 17.02
CA ILE A 13 -2.56 -1.62 17.56
C ILE A 13 -2.75 -3.08 18.01
N ARG A 14 -3.83 -3.38 18.74
CA ARG A 14 -4.10 -4.75 19.20
C ARG A 14 -4.38 -5.70 18.03
N GLN A 15 -5.17 -5.28 17.04
CA GLN A 15 -5.48 -6.11 15.89
C GLN A 15 -4.23 -6.38 15.03
N TYR A 16 -3.34 -5.40 14.86
CA TYR A 16 -2.06 -5.62 14.19
C TYR A 16 -1.20 -6.64 14.96
N ALA A 17 -1.13 -6.52 16.29
CA ALA A 17 -0.40 -7.49 17.11
C ALA A 17 -0.99 -8.92 17.00
N GLU A 18 -2.31 -9.05 16.92
CA GLU A 18 -3.00 -10.31 16.67
C GLU A 18 -2.60 -10.89 15.30
N ILE A 19 -2.68 -10.09 14.23
CA ILE A 19 -2.31 -10.51 12.87
C ILE A 19 -0.84 -10.96 12.78
N ILE A 20 0.07 -10.22 13.41
CA ILE A 20 1.50 -10.59 13.47
C ILE A 20 1.68 -11.97 14.13
N ALA A 21 0.88 -12.30 15.14
CA ALA A 21 0.95 -13.57 15.84
C ALA A 21 0.30 -14.75 15.08
N LEU A 22 -0.54 -14.49 14.07
CA LEU A 22 -1.13 -15.54 13.24
C LEU A 22 -0.05 -16.23 12.39
N THR A 23 -0.13 -17.57 12.33
CA THR A 23 0.83 -18.40 11.57
C THR A 23 0.21 -19.07 10.35
N ASP A 24 -1.11 -19.07 10.23
CA ASP A 24 -1.86 -19.76 9.18
C ASP A 24 -2.73 -18.83 8.33
N ASP A 25 -2.75 -17.54 8.62
CA ASP A 25 -3.50 -16.52 7.88
C ASP A 25 -3.04 -16.42 6.43
N VAL A 26 -1.73 -16.43 6.18
CA VAL A 26 -1.16 -16.37 4.83
C VAL A 26 -1.71 -17.49 3.95
N SER A 27 -1.68 -18.74 4.42
CA SER A 27 -2.15 -19.90 3.65
C SER A 27 -3.68 -19.92 3.53
N LYS A 28 -4.41 -19.52 4.58
CA LYS A 28 -5.87 -19.39 4.54
C LYS A 28 -6.33 -18.35 3.53
N ILE A 29 -5.75 -17.16 3.54
CA ILE A 29 -6.08 -16.07 2.62
C ILE A 29 -5.70 -16.45 1.19
N ALA A 30 -4.51 -17.01 0.97
CA ALA A 30 -4.07 -17.45 -0.35
C ALA A 30 -5.03 -18.48 -0.96
N ASN A 31 -5.45 -19.48 -0.18
CA ASN A 31 -6.45 -20.47 -0.59
C ASN A 31 -7.83 -19.85 -0.83
N TYR A 32 -8.21 -18.83 -0.05
CA TYR A 32 -9.49 -18.16 -0.22
C TYR A 32 -9.55 -17.30 -1.49
N LEU A 33 -8.46 -16.61 -1.81
CA LEU A 33 -8.36 -15.76 -2.99
C LEU A 33 -7.91 -16.52 -4.25
N GLU A 34 -7.48 -17.78 -4.10
CA GLU A 34 -6.93 -18.63 -5.15
C GLU A 34 -5.68 -18.02 -5.82
N ILE A 35 -4.79 -17.44 -4.99
CA ILE A 35 -3.52 -16.85 -5.44
C ILE A 35 -2.32 -17.42 -4.68
N SER A 36 -1.11 -17.09 -5.12
CA SER A 36 0.13 -17.53 -4.47
C SER A 36 0.21 -17.07 -3.02
N SER A 37 0.57 -17.99 -2.12
CA SER A 37 0.86 -17.65 -0.71
C SER A 37 2.05 -16.71 -0.57
N GLU A 38 2.96 -16.68 -1.54
CA GLU A 38 4.10 -15.76 -1.57
C GLU A 38 3.65 -14.30 -1.69
N ILE A 39 2.61 -14.04 -2.49
CA ILE A 39 2.02 -12.69 -2.64
C ILE A 39 1.47 -12.24 -1.28
N ILE A 40 0.67 -13.08 -0.63
CA ILE A 40 0.08 -12.77 0.67
C ILE A 40 1.16 -12.61 1.75
N TYR A 41 2.20 -13.45 1.73
CA TYR A 41 3.32 -13.36 2.66
C TYR A 41 4.02 -12.00 2.55
N LYS A 42 4.39 -11.58 1.33
CA LYS A 42 5.04 -10.28 1.09
C LYS A 42 4.18 -9.11 1.53
N VAL A 43 2.87 -9.17 1.26
CA VAL A 43 1.93 -8.14 1.74
C VAL A 43 1.83 -8.13 3.26
N LYS A 44 1.78 -9.30 3.91
CA LYS A 44 1.78 -9.39 5.38
C LYS A 44 3.03 -8.75 5.96
N GLU A 45 4.19 -9.08 5.41
CA GLU A 45 5.46 -8.51 5.85
C GLU A 45 5.47 -6.99 5.68
N HIS A 46 5.07 -6.49 4.51
CA HIS A 46 5.05 -5.07 4.18
C HIS A 46 4.16 -4.24 5.13
N ILE A 47 2.92 -4.68 5.35
CA ILE A 47 1.95 -3.93 6.15
C ILE A 47 2.26 -4.02 7.65
N PHE A 48 2.52 -5.24 8.15
CA PHE A 48 2.44 -5.51 9.60
C PHE A 48 3.81 -5.70 10.27
N ILE A 49 4.84 -6.12 9.56
CA ILE A 49 6.08 -6.64 10.17
C ILE A 49 7.26 -5.71 9.90
N ASN A 50 7.48 -5.35 8.64
CA ASN A 50 8.68 -4.64 8.21
C ASN A 50 8.66 -3.18 8.64
N GLU A 51 9.84 -2.67 8.96
CA GLU A 51 10.07 -1.23 9.11
C GLU A 51 10.49 -0.64 7.77
N HIS A 52 10.05 0.58 7.51
CA HIS A 52 10.29 1.34 6.30
C HIS A 52 10.93 2.68 6.62
N GLU A 53 11.69 3.23 5.66
CA GLU A 53 12.12 4.63 5.71
C GLU A 53 10.96 5.51 5.20
N LEU A 54 10.37 6.30 6.10
CA LEU A 54 9.15 7.06 5.83
C LEU A 54 9.41 8.56 5.94
N ASP A 55 8.87 9.31 4.98
CA ASP A 55 8.78 10.78 5.07
C ASP A 55 7.46 11.17 5.72
N ILE A 56 7.54 11.72 6.93
CA ILE A 56 6.38 12.05 7.74
C ILE A 56 6.15 13.56 7.71
N PRO A 57 4.97 14.04 7.26
CA PRO A 57 4.66 15.45 7.26
C PRO A 57 4.34 15.96 8.67
N ASN A 58 4.91 17.11 9.02
CA ASN A 58 4.42 17.99 10.06
C ASN A 58 3.63 19.12 9.37
N TYR A 59 2.30 18.99 9.37
CA TYR A 59 1.39 19.92 8.72
C TYR A 59 1.33 21.30 9.40
N GLU A 60 1.63 21.40 10.70
CA GLU A 60 1.64 22.68 11.41
C GLU A 60 2.90 23.49 11.07
N ALA A 61 4.04 22.80 10.96
CA ALA A 61 5.32 23.40 10.64
C ALA A 61 5.64 23.43 9.13
N ASN A 62 4.78 22.87 8.28
CA ASN A 62 5.02 22.68 6.83
C ASN A 62 6.39 22.05 6.52
N THR A 63 6.77 21.02 7.27
CA THR A 63 8.06 20.33 7.14
C THR A 63 7.85 18.82 7.02
N ILE A 64 8.90 18.11 6.59
CA ILE A 64 8.95 16.65 6.63
C ILE A 64 10.05 16.18 7.60
N SER A 65 9.82 15.04 8.24
CA SER A 65 10.80 14.35 9.08
C SER A 65 11.02 12.95 8.52
N HIS A 66 12.27 12.50 8.48
CA HIS A 66 12.57 11.11 8.16
C HIS A 66 12.34 10.23 9.39
N PHE A 67 11.63 9.13 9.22
CA PHE A 67 11.31 8.20 10.28
C PHE A 67 11.45 6.76 9.79
N LYS A 68 12.36 6.02 10.41
CA LYS A 68 12.40 4.56 10.27
C LYS A 68 11.44 3.91 11.25
N GLY A 69 10.46 3.15 10.75
CA GLY A 69 9.53 2.37 11.55
C GLY A 69 8.41 1.74 10.72
N ASN A 70 7.41 1.17 11.40
CA ASN A 70 6.27 0.52 10.74
C ASN A 70 5.23 1.56 10.28
N PHE A 71 4.37 1.15 9.35
CA PHE A 71 3.17 1.92 9.04
C PHE A 71 2.30 2.08 10.29
N THR A 72 1.60 3.21 10.38
CA THR A 72 0.66 3.46 11.47
C THR A 72 -0.54 2.50 11.31
N PRO A 73 -0.91 1.73 12.35
CA PRO A 73 -2.00 0.77 12.26
C PRO A 73 -3.32 1.40 11.83
N ASP A 74 -3.94 0.79 10.82
CA ASP A 74 -5.27 1.12 10.33
C ASP A 74 -6.24 -0.01 10.67
N TRP A 75 -7.31 0.32 11.39
CA TRP A 75 -8.29 -0.68 11.84
C TRP A 75 -9.09 -1.28 10.69
N GLU A 76 -9.30 -0.56 9.58
CA GLU A 76 -10.00 -1.10 8.41
C GLU A 76 -9.17 -2.16 7.70
N ILE A 77 -7.86 -1.90 7.55
CA ILE A 77 -6.92 -2.89 6.99
C ILE A 77 -6.89 -4.15 7.86
N ALA A 78 -6.84 -3.98 9.19
CA ALA A 78 -6.84 -5.11 10.11
C ALA A 78 -8.15 -5.92 10.03
N ASP A 79 -9.29 -5.24 9.98
CA ASP A 79 -10.62 -5.87 9.87
C ASP A 79 -10.75 -6.68 8.58
N LEU A 80 -10.31 -6.14 7.44
CA LEU A 80 -10.31 -6.86 6.16
C LEU A 80 -9.42 -8.11 6.22
N TRP A 81 -8.23 -8.01 6.80
CA TRP A 81 -7.29 -9.14 6.91
C TRP A 81 -7.86 -10.28 7.75
N LEU A 82 -8.43 -9.96 8.92
CA LEU A 82 -9.03 -10.94 9.82
C LEU A 82 -10.27 -11.60 9.17
N LYS A 83 -11.16 -10.82 8.56
CA LYS A 83 -12.30 -11.38 7.81
C LYS A 83 -11.87 -12.24 6.62
N ALA A 84 -10.80 -11.87 5.93
CA ALA A 84 -10.25 -12.67 4.84
C ALA A 84 -9.73 -14.02 5.37
N THR A 85 -9.04 -14.00 6.50
CA THR A 85 -8.55 -15.20 7.20
C THR A 85 -9.70 -16.16 7.53
N ASP A 86 -10.84 -15.60 7.95
CA ASP A 86 -12.06 -16.35 8.30
C ASP A 86 -12.99 -16.64 7.10
N ARG A 87 -12.60 -16.21 5.89
CA ARG A 87 -13.42 -16.32 4.66
C ARG A 87 -14.81 -15.69 4.78
N SER A 88 -14.91 -14.60 5.54
CA SER A 88 -16.16 -13.93 5.89
C SER A 88 -16.35 -12.56 5.22
N LEU A 89 -15.51 -12.22 4.24
CA LEU A 89 -15.62 -10.96 3.50
C LEU A 89 -16.91 -10.92 2.64
N PRO A 90 -17.80 -9.94 2.83
CA PRO A 90 -18.89 -9.70 1.89
C PRO A 90 -18.34 -9.22 0.53
N PRO A 91 -19.10 -9.36 -0.57
CA PRO A 91 -18.58 -9.14 -1.93
C PRO A 91 -17.88 -7.79 -2.14
N ARG A 92 -18.39 -6.69 -1.56
CA ARG A 92 -17.77 -5.37 -1.68
C ARG A 92 -16.43 -5.28 -0.95
N GLU A 93 -16.35 -5.85 0.25
CA GLU A 93 -15.12 -5.89 1.03
C GLU A 93 -14.11 -6.86 0.39
N LEU A 94 -14.54 -7.95 -0.23
CA LEU A 94 -13.67 -8.84 -1.00
C LEU A 94 -13.00 -8.10 -2.16
N THR A 95 -13.75 -7.30 -2.92
CA THR A 95 -13.17 -6.45 -3.97
C THR A 95 -12.20 -5.42 -3.40
N LYS A 96 -12.56 -4.74 -2.29
CA LYS A 96 -11.68 -3.79 -1.60
C LYS A 96 -10.38 -4.48 -1.15
N PHE A 97 -10.48 -5.65 -0.55
CA PHE A 97 -9.34 -6.42 -0.06
C PHE A 97 -8.41 -6.88 -1.19
N LYS A 98 -8.96 -7.37 -2.31
CA LYS A 98 -8.14 -7.71 -3.50
C LYS A 98 -7.35 -6.52 -4.02
N ARG A 99 -7.97 -5.33 -4.07
CA ARG A 99 -7.27 -4.10 -4.49
C ARG A 99 -6.22 -3.66 -3.47
N LEU A 100 -6.48 -3.85 -2.18
CA LEU A 100 -5.48 -3.63 -1.13
C LEU A 100 -4.28 -4.58 -1.33
N ILE A 101 -4.50 -5.89 -1.51
CA ILE A 101 -3.42 -6.85 -1.81
C ILE A 101 -2.61 -6.40 -3.04
N ALA A 102 -3.28 -5.99 -4.12
CA ALA A 102 -2.62 -5.51 -5.33
C ALA A 102 -1.78 -4.24 -5.09
N HIS A 103 -2.34 -3.27 -4.36
CA HIS A 103 -1.66 -2.02 -3.99
C HIS A 103 -0.37 -2.31 -3.22
N GLU A 104 -0.50 -3.06 -2.13
CA GLU A 104 0.58 -3.31 -1.18
C GLU A 104 1.66 -4.22 -1.78
N TYR A 105 1.27 -5.20 -2.61
CA TYR A 105 2.22 -6.08 -3.31
C TYR A 105 3.12 -5.31 -4.30
N ILE A 106 2.52 -4.39 -5.06
CA ILE A 106 3.26 -3.57 -6.02
C ILE A 106 4.06 -2.50 -5.30
N GLU A 107 3.48 -1.81 -4.32
CA GLU A 107 4.19 -0.79 -3.54
C GLU A 107 5.47 -1.35 -2.91
N GLN A 108 5.39 -2.48 -2.20
CA GLN A 108 6.56 -3.07 -1.55
C GLN A 108 7.65 -3.46 -2.55
N ALA A 109 7.27 -3.97 -3.73
CA ALA A 109 8.21 -4.38 -4.75
C ALA A 109 8.96 -3.17 -5.32
N LEU A 110 8.23 -2.09 -5.63
CA LEU A 110 8.83 -0.84 -6.10
C LEU A 110 9.73 -0.19 -5.04
N MET A 111 9.37 -0.30 -3.75
CA MET A 111 10.24 0.12 -2.66
C MET A 111 11.53 -0.70 -2.59
N ALA A 112 11.44 -2.03 -2.79
CA ALA A 112 12.61 -2.89 -2.86
C ALA A 112 13.52 -2.58 -4.07
N ASP A 113 12.95 -2.08 -5.16
CA ASP A 113 13.70 -1.60 -6.33
C ASP A 113 14.35 -0.22 -6.11
N GLY A 114 14.14 0.41 -4.95
CA GLY A 114 14.79 1.65 -4.54
C GLY A 114 13.94 2.90 -4.64
N LEU A 115 12.64 2.81 -4.99
CA LEU A 115 11.75 3.96 -4.87
C LEU A 115 11.48 4.26 -3.40
N PRO A 116 11.43 5.55 -3.00
CA PRO A 116 10.92 5.88 -1.68
C PRO A 116 9.42 5.57 -1.62
N TYR A 117 8.87 5.35 -0.42
CA TYR A 117 7.42 5.18 -0.22
C TYR A 117 6.63 6.32 -0.88
N ARG A 118 7.03 7.57 -0.61
CA ARG A 118 6.61 8.79 -1.30
C ARG A 118 7.83 9.64 -1.59
N SER A 119 7.82 10.41 -2.68
CA SER A 119 8.92 11.36 -2.93
C SER A 119 8.94 12.48 -1.88
N PRO A 120 10.09 12.77 -1.23
CA PRO A 120 10.21 13.91 -0.31
C PRO A 120 9.86 15.24 -1.00
N GLN A 121 10.22 15.39 -2.28
CA GLN A 121 9.98 16.59 -3.08
C GLN A 121 8.50 16.77 -3.49
N ALA A 122 7.67 15.73 -3.31
CA ALA A 122 6.23 15.83 -3.51
C ALA A 122 5.52 16.55 -2.35
N TRP A 123 6.15 16.70 -1.17
CA TRP A 123 5.60 17.44 -0.04
C TRP A 123 5.82 18.95 -0.22
N ARG A 124 4.76 19.69 -0.52
CA ARG A 124 4.84 21.12 -0.80
C ARG A 124 3.61 21.90 -0.34
N ASN A 125 3.79 23.20 -0.18
CA ASN A 125 2.70 24.13 0.08
C ASN A 125 1.90 24.36 -1.20
N HIS A 126 0.61 24.06 -1.16
CA HIS A 126 -0.34 24.43 -2.20
C HIS A 126 -1.19 25.63 -1.74
N PRO A 127 -1.37 26.67 -2.57
CA PRO A 127 -2.04 27.92 -2.17
C PRO A 127 -3.49 27.72 -1.69
N ILE A 128 -4.17 26.67 -2.15
CA ILE A 128 -5.57 26.37 -1.79
C ILE A 128 -5.68 25.22 -0.79
N ARG A 129 -4.74 24.26 -0.80
CA ARG A 129 -4.87 22.98 -0.08
C ARG A 129 -3.97 22.90 1.16
N GLY A 130 -3.14 23.92 1.39
CA GLY A 130 -2.12 23.89 2.42
C GLY A 130 -0.95 22.97 2.06
N PHE A 131 -0.14 22.64 3.06
CA PHE A 131 0.97 21.69 2.93
C PHE A 131 0.43 20.27 2.73
N GLY A 132 0.90 19.59 1.69
CA GLY A 132 0.47 18.23 1.41
C GLY A 132 1.33 17.54 0.38
N ASN A 133 1.12 16.24 0.26
CA ASN A 133 1.75 15.43 -0.77
C ASN A 133 1.06 15.70 -2.11
N SER A 134 1.83 16.04 -3.13
CA SER A 134 1.36 16.26 -4.49
C SER A 134 2.42 15.72 -5.45
N PRO A 135 2.40 14.42 -5.75
CA PRO A 135 3.36 13.83 -6.67
C PRO A 135 3.30 14.48 -8.06
N THR A 136 4.40 14.41 -8.79
CA THR A 136 4.54 14.89 -10.17
C THR A 136 5.22 13.83 -11.03
N SER A 137 5.39 14.11 -12.32
CA SER A 137 6.07 13.21 -13.26
C SER A 137 7.53 12.94 -12.93
N GLU A 138 8.14 13.83 -12.13
CA GLU A 138 9.55 13.78 -11.71
C GLU A 138 9.71 13.43 -10.22
N HIS A 139 8.66 13.62 -9.42
CA HIS A 139 8.67 13.46 -7.97
C HIS A 139 7.49 12.59 -7.52
N TYR A 140 7.71 11.28 -7.55
CA TYR A 140 6.75 10.25 -7.15
C TYR A 140 7.47 9.16 -6.35
N GLY A 141 6.74 8.45 -5.50
CA GLY A 141 7.23 7.25 -4.82
C GLY A 141 6.49 5.99 -5.26
N ALA A 142 6.83 4.87 -4.61
CA ALA A 142 6.21 3.58 -4.83
C ALA A 142 4.69 3.62 -4.62
N HIS A 143 4.23 4.31 -3.57
CA HIS A 143 2.80 4.47 -3.28
C HIS A 143 2.04 5.18 -4.40
N ASP A 144 2.69 6.14 -5.04
CA ASP A 144 2.08 6.95 -6.09
C ASP A 144 1.99 6.18 -7.43
N MET A 145 2.77 5.10 -7.59
CA MET A 145 2.75 4.21 -8.76
C MET A 145 1.86 2.98 -8.56
N ALA A 146 1.69 2.51 -7.33
CA ALA A 146 0.85 1.34 -7.03
C ALA A 146 -0.62 1.56 -7.48
N PRO A 147 -1.36 0.49 -7.86
CA PRO A 147 -2.77 0.62 -8.19
C PRO A 147 -3.57 1.10 -6.98
N HIS A 148 -4.62 1.89 -7.19
CA HIS A 148 -5.41 2.47 -6.11
C HIS A 148 -6.20 1.39 -5.34
N ALA A 149 -6.04 1.32 -4.02
CA ALA A 149 -6.74 0.33 -3.17
C ALA A 149 -8.28 0.52 -3.14
N GLU A 150 -8.76 1.77 -3.13
CA GLU A 150 -10.21 2.06 -3.05
C GLU A 150 -10.94 2.24 -4.40
N ASN A 151 -10.25 2.60 -5.48
CA ASN A 151 -10.88 3.07 -6.71
C ASN A 151 -11.03 1.93 -7.73
N PRO A 152 -12.23 1.72 -8.34
CA PRO A 152 -12.41 0.75 -9.43
C PRO A 152 -11.55 1.00 -10.67
N ASN A 153 -11.15 2.25 -10.92
CA ASN A 153 -10.12 2.55 -11.93
C ASN A 153 -8.76 2.67 -11.23
N PRO A 154 -7.96 1.58 -11.20
CA PRO A 154 -6.77 1.46 -10.33
C PRO A 154 -5.71 2.53 -10.64
N PHE A 155 -5.60 2.96 -11.89
CA PHE A 155 -4.56 3.89 -12.32
C PHE A 155 -5.06 5.29 -12.68
N SER A 156 -6.33 5.61 -12.38
CA SER A 156 -6.91 6.94 -12.64
C SER A 156 -6.15 8.12 -12.01
N HIS A 157 -5.30 7.86 -11.03
CA HIS A 157 -4.46 8.87 -10.39
C HIS A 157 -3.18 9.19 -11.18
N TRP A 158 -2.76 8.33 -12.11
CA TRP A 158 -1.54 8.50 -12.91
C TRP A 158 -1.60 9.73 -13.83
N ASP A 159 -2.78 10.07 -14.35
CA ASP A 159 -2.98 11.27 -15.17
C ASP A 159 -2.58 12.55 -14.40
N ARG A 160 -2.84 12.59 -13.09
CA ARG A 160 -2.55 13.76 -12.24
C ARG A 160 -1.07 13.97 -11.99
N ILE A 161 -0.28 12.91 -12.16
CA ILE A 161 1.17 12.91 -11.98
C ILE A 161 1.90 12.84 -13.33
N GLY A 162 1.18 12.99 -14.45
CA GLY A 162 1.77 13.00 -15.78
C GLY A 162 2.35 11.65 -16.22
N LYS A 163 1.81 10.54 -15.71
CA LYS A 163 2.16 9.18 -16.15
C LYS A 163 0.97 8.59 -16.94
N SER A 164 1.26 7.82 -17.98
CA SER A 164 0.23 7.11 -18.75
C SER A 164 0.05 5.70 -18.21
N ALA A 165 -1.20 5.36 -17.87
CA ALA A 165 -1.61 4.01 -17.48
C ALA A 165 -2.04 3.14 -18.69
N GLU A 166 -1.87 3.64 -19.91
CA GLU A 166 -2.27 2.92 -21.12
C GLU A 166 -1.59 1.56 -21.21
N GLY A 167 -2.41 0.51 -21.38
CA GLY A 167 -1.97 -0.88 -21.44
C GLY A 167 -1.83 -1.56 -20.07
N LEU A 168 -1.86 -0.83 -18.95
CA LEU A 168 -1.85 -1.43 -17.62
C LEU A 168 -3.24 -1.97 -17.29
N THR A 169 -3.28 -3.24 -16.87
CA THR A 169 -4.52 -3.91 -16.49
C THR A 169 -4.30 -4.63 -15.17
N LEU A 170 -5.21 -4.42 -14.22
CA LEU A 170 -5.30 -5.24 -13.00
C LEU A 170 -6.48 -6.19 -13.18
N ALA A 171 -6.22 -7.50 -13.18
CA ALA A 171 -7.27 -8.50 -13.25
C ALA A 171 -8.14 -8.49 -11.98
N ASP A 172 -9.45 -8.76 -12.12
CA ASP A 172 -10.41 -8.79 -11.00
C ASP A 172 -10.09 -9.88 -9.96
N ASP A 173 -9.39 -10.93 -10.37
CA ASP A 173 -8.89 -12.01 -9.52
C ASP A 173 -7.45 -11.79 -9.06
N ILE A 174 -6.83 -10.67 -9.43
CA ILE A 174 -5.44 -10.29 -9.12
C ILE A 174 -4.41 -11.36 -9.50
N SER A 175 -4.72 -12.20 -10.48
CA SER A 175 -3.82 -13.26 -10.96
C SER A 175 -2.60 -12.73 -11.71
N ASN A 176 -2.66 -11.50 -12.23
CA ASN A 176 -1.65 -10.91 -13.11
C ASN A 176 -0.69 -9.93 -12.41
N LEU A 177 -0.55 -10.01 -11.07
CA LEU A 177 0.22 -9.01 -10.31
C LEU A 177 1.70 -8.91 -10.69
N ASP A 178 2.36 -10.03 -10.99
CA ASP A 178 3.76 -10.02 -11.41
C ASP A 178 3.92 -9.38 -12.80
N GLU A 179 3.04 -9.73 -13.74
CA GLU A 179 3.03 -9.14 -15.09
C GLU A 179 2.74 -7.63 -15.05
N LEU A 180 1.83 -7.23 -14.16
CA LEU A 180 1.51 -5.83 -13.91
C LEU A 180 2.69 -5.08 -13.30
N LEU A 181 3.39 -5.69 -12.34
CA LEU A 181 4.59 -5.11 -11.73
C LEU A 181 5.69 -4.86 -12.78
N GLU A 182 5.97 -5.83 -13.65
CA GLU A 182 6.94 -5.66 -14.74
C GLU A 182 6.53 -4.54 -15.71
N ALA A 183 5.25 -4.48 -16.08
CA ALA A 183 4.75 -3.42 -16.95
C ALA A 183 4.86 -2.01 -16.30
N ILE A 184 4.68 -1.93 -14.97
CA ILE A 184 4.90 -0.68 -14.23
C ILE A 184 6.38 -0.33 -14.20
N ARG A 185 7.28 -1.28 -13.91
CA ARG A 185 8.74 -1.09 -13.90
C ARG A 185 9.24 -0.53 -15.23
N GLU A 186 8.87 -1.18 -16.34
CA GLU A 186 9.21 -0.72 -17.70
C GLU A 186 8.74 0.73 -17.92
N ARG A 187 7.53 1.06 -17.46
CA ARG A 187 6.95 2.40 -17.66
C ARG A 187 7.68 3.50 -16.90
N ILE A 188 8.27 3.17 -15.76
CA ILE A 188 8.94 4.15 -14.88
C ILE A 188 10.46 4.07 -14.94
N GLY A 189 11.00 3.12 -15.73
CA GLY A 189 12.43 2.99 -16.00
C GLY A 189 13.21 2.29 -14.89
N LEU A 190 12.61 1.26 -14.27
CA LEU A 190 13.26 0.35 -13.32
C LEU A 190 13.60 -0.99 -13.97
#